data_AF-A0A0C4MTN5-F1
#
_entry.id   AF-A0A0C4MTN5-F1
#
_cell.length_a   1.000
_cell.length_b   1.000
_cell.length_c   1.000
_cell.angle_alpha   90.00
_cell.angle_beta   90.00
_cell.angle_gamma   90.00
#
_symmetry.space_group_name_H-M   'P 1'
#
loop_
_entity.id
_entity.type
_entity.pdbx_description
1 polymer ?
#
loop_
_entity_poly.entity_id
_entity_poly.type
_entity_poly.pdbx_seq_one_letter_code
_entity_poly.pdbx_strand_id
1 'polypeptide(L)' 'WTLYPPLSSFMFHASNSTDLSIFSLHMAGVSSIMGSINFIVTILMMKNFSMKYEQLTLFSWSIFITT' A
#
# COMPACT_ATOMS: atom_id res chain seq x y z
N TRP A 1 13.48 -6.78 5.92
CA TRP A 1 12.75 -5.68 5.26
C TRP A 1 13.69 -4.90 4.37
N THR A 2 14.83 -4.43 4.87
CA THR A 2 15.91 -3.87 4.05
C THR A 2 16.67 -4.98 3.33
N LEU A 3 16.62 -4.96 2.01
CA LEU A 3 17.46 -5.79 1.13
C LEU A 3 18.72 -5.00 0.80
N TYR A 4 19.78 -5.17 1.60
CA TYR A 4 21.04 -4.46 1.38
C TYR A 4 21.82 -5.02 0.18
N PRO A 5 22.23 -4.18 -0.79
CA PRO A 5 22.78 -4.64 -2.07
C PRO A 5 23.93 -5.64 -2.01
N PRO A 6 24.98 -5.46 -1.16
CA PRO A 6 26.08 -6.42 -1.14
C PRO A 6 25.64 -7.78 -0.59
N LEU A 7 24.86 -7.81 0.50
CA LEU A 7 24.40 -9.06 1.11
C LEU A 7 23.33 -9.77 0.27
N SER A 8 22.43 -9.03 -0.38
CA SER A 8 21.36 -9.60 -1.20
C SER A 8 21.80 -10.00 -2.60
N SER A 9 23.09 -9.83 -2.95
CA SER A 9 23.61 -10.22 -4.25
C SER A 9 23.78 -11.74 -4.37
N PHE A 10 23.78 -12.23 -5.61
CA PHE A 10 23.90 -13.65 -5.92
C PHE A 10 25.15 -14.33 -5.30
N MET A 11 26.22 -13.57 -5.06
CA MET A 11 27.45 -14.08 -4.46
C MET A 11 27.28 -14.53 -3.01
N PHE A 12 26.42 -13.85 -2.24
CA PHE A 12 26.18 -14.14 -0.82
C PHE A 12 24.86 -14.88 -0.61
N HIS A 13 23.88 -14.68 -1.49
CA HIS A 13 22.61 -15.40 -1.52
C HIS A 13 22.33 -15.92 -2.94
N ALA A 14 22.82 -17.12 -3.23
CA ALA A 14 22.67 -17.77 -4.54
C ALA A 14 21.28 -18.40 -4.78
N SER A 15 20.41 -18.41 -3.78
CA SER A 15 19.06 -18.99 -3.89
C SER A 15 18.07 -18.00 -4.51
N ASN A 16 17.14 -18.51 -5.32
CA ASN A 16 16.07 -17.74 -5.96
C ASN A 16 15.03 -17.12 -4.99
N SER A 17 15.20 -17.29 -3.68
CA SER A 17 14.27 -16.79 -2.64
C SER A 17 14.27 -15.27 -2.54
N THR A 18 15.42 -14.63 -2.73
CA THR A 18 15.55 -13.16 -2.72
C THR A 18 14.78 -12.54 -3.88
N ASP A 19 14.88 -13.13 -5.08
CA ASP A 19 14.19 -12.64 -6.27
C ASP A 19 12.67 -12.77 -6.14
N LEU A 20 12.18 -13.90 -5.61
CA LEU A 20 10.77 -14.08 -5.29
C LEU A 20 10.27 -13.07 -4.25
N SER A 21 11.10 -12.72 -3.26
CA SER A 21 10.75 -11.70 -2.26
C SER A 21 10.69 -10.29 -2.86
N ILE A 22 11.56 -9.96 -3.81
CA ILE A 22 11.53 -8.68 -4.54
C ILE A 22 10.27 -8.62 -5.40
N PHE A 23 9.95 -9.69 -6.11
CA PHE A 23 8.75 -9.75 -6.94
C PHE A 23 7.46 -9.65 -6.10
N SER A 24 7.40 -10.34 -4.96
CA SER A 24 6.24 -10.26 -4.07
C SER A 24 6.06 -8.87 -3.47
N LEU A 25 7.15 -8.18 -3.12
CA LEU A 25 7.11 -6.78 -2.69
C LEU A 25 6.58 -5.85 -3.77
N HIS A 26 6.96 -6.05 -5.04
CA HIS A 26 6.40 -5.28 -6.16
C HIS A 26 4.90 -5.52 -6.32
N MET A 27 4.46 -6.78 -6.30
CA MET A 27 3.04 -7.12 -6.40
C MET A 27 2.22 -6.54 -5.24
N ALA A 28 2.77 -6.58 -4.02
CA ALA A 28 2.16 -5.97 -2.84
C ALA A 28 2.12 -4.43 -2.91
N GLY A 29 3.14 -3.80 -3.51
CA GLY A 29 3.16 -2.36 -3.76
C GLY A 29 2.11 -1.92 -4.79
N VAL A 30 1.93 -2.69 -5.86
CA VAL A 30 0.87 -2.40 -6.85
C VAL A 30 -0.52 -2.57 -6.24
N SER A 31 -0.73 -3.61 -5.42
CA SER A 31 -2.03 -3.82 -4.77
C SER A 31 -2.36 -2.75 -3.74
N SER A 32 -1.37 -2.23 -2.99
CA SER A 32 -1.59 -1.15 -2.03
C SER A 32 -1.95 0.17 -2.72
N ILE A 33 -1.28 0.51 -3.84
CA ILE A 33 -1.61 1.70 -4.65
C ILE A 33 -3.02 1.61 -5.24
N MET A 34 -3.42 0.43 -5.73
CA MET A 34 -4.79 0.27 -6.24
C MET A 34 -5.83 0.36 -5.10
N GLY A 35 -5.49 -0.19 -3.93
CA GLY A 35 -6.34 -0.10 -2.74
C GLY A 35 -6.53 1.33 -2.25
N SER A 36 -5.47 2.14 -2.23
CA SER A 36 -5.56 3.54 -1.81
C SER A 36 -6.44 4.37 -2.73
N ILE A 37 -6.25 4.26 -4.04
CA ILE A 37 -7.10 4.95 -5.02
C ILE A 37 -8.58 4.60 -4.80
N ASN A 38 -8.88 3.33 -4.50
CA ASN A 38 -10.25 2.91 -4.18
C ASN A 38 -10.78 3.54 -2.88
N PHE A 39 -9.98 3.60 -1.81
CA PHE A 39 -10.38 4.26 -0.57
C PHE A 39 -10.61 5.76 -0.73
N ILE A 40 -9.75 6.45 -1.49
CA ILE A 40 -9.92 7.88 -1.79
C ILE A 40 -11.25 8.11 -2.52
N VAL A 41 -11.54 7.34 -3.57
CA VAL A 41 -12.78 7.48 -4.34
C VAL A 41 -14.01 7.13 -3.51
N THR A 42 -13.96 6.07 -2.70
CA THR A 42 -15.10 5.68 -1.86
C THR A 42 -15.43 6.73 -0.81
N ILE A 43 -14.43 7.32 -0.14
CA ILE A 43 -14.65 8.35 0.90
C ILE A 43 -15.20 9.65 0.30
N LEU A 44 -14.74 10.03 -0.90
CA LEU A 44 -15.20 11.26 -1.58
C LEU A 44 -16.54 11.08 -2.29
N MET A 45 -16.72 9.99 -3.05
CA MET A 45 -17.84 9.83 -3.97
C MET A 45 -18.99 8.97 -3.44
N MET A 46 -18.71 8.06 -2.48
CA MET A 46 -19.72 7.11 -1.97
C MET A 46 -20.18 7.42 -0.54
N LYS A 47 -19.84 8.60 -0.01
CA LYS A 47 -20.41 9.10 1.25
C LYS A 47 -21.88 9.43 1.06
N ASN A 48 -22.67 9.31 2.13
CA ASN A 48 -24.04 9.81 2.16
C ASN A 48 -24.09 11.31 1.79
N PHE A 49 -24.84 11.65 0.75
CA PHE A 49 -24.86 12.99 0.15
C PHE A 49 -25.27 14.10 1.12
N SER A 50 -26.07 13.78 2.14
CA SER A 50 -26.54 14.75 3.14
C SER A 50 -25.52 15.05 4.25
N MET A 51 -24.46 14.24 4.40
CA MET A 51 -23.47 14.43 5.45
C MET A 51 -22.38 15.42 5.01
N LYS A 52 -21.93 16.29 5.92
CA LYS A 52 -20.73 17.11 5.71
C LYS A 52 -19.46 16.27 5.90
N TYR A 53 -18.32 16.71 5.36
CA TYR A 53 -17.05 15.97 5.53
C TYR A 53 -16.53 16.00 6.97
N GLU A 54 -16.80 17.08 7.70
CA GLU A 54 -16.47 17.23 9.13
C GLU A 54 -17.21 16.21 10.03
N GLN A 55 -18.34 15.66 9.54
CA GLN A 55 -19.13 14.68 10.27
C GLN A 55 -18.68 13.23 10.02
N LEU A 56 -17.68 13.01 9.17
CA LEU A 56 -17.06 11.70 9.00
C LEU A 56 -16.26 11.31 10.24
N THR A 57 -16.18 10.00 10.50
CA THR A 57 -15.39 9.48 11.62
C THR A 57 -13.90 9.77 11.40
N LEU A 58 -13.16 9.97 12.49
CA LEU A 58 -11.71 10.13 12.45
C LEU A 58 -10.99 8.93 11.82
N PHE A 59 -11.60 7.74 11.86
CA PHE A 59 -11.07 6.56 11.19
C PHE A 59 -11.07 6.71 9.66
N SER A 60 -12.18 7.20 9.08
CA SER A 60 -12.26 7.48 7.64
C SER A 60 -11.21 8.53 7.23
N TRP A 61 -11.07 9.58 8.03
CA TRP A 61 -10.01 10.59 7.83
C TRP A 61 -8.60 10.01 7.93
N SER A 62 -8.35 9.10 8.88
CA SER A 62 -7.04 8.45 9.00
C SER A 62 -6.69 7.64 7.75
N ILE A 63 -7.65 6.84 7.24
CA ILE A 63 -7.47 6.06 6.02
C ILE A 63 -7.20 6.99 4.85
N PHE A 64 -8.01 8.04 4.68
CA PHE A 64 -7.87 9.02 3.60
C PHE A 64 -6.49 9.69 3.55
N ILE A 65 -5.84 9.89 4.70
CA ILE A 65 -4.49 10.49 4.76
C ILE A 65 -3.40 9.43 4.52
N THR A 66 -3.58 8.20 5.01
CA THR A 66 -2.53 7.18 5.03
C THR A 66 -2.46 6.28 3.80
N THR A 67 -3.60 6.02 3.15
CA THR A 67 -3.69 5.15 1.97
C THR A 67 -3.84 6.02 0.75
#